data_AF-A0A8H7C4V1-F1
#
_entry.id   AF-A0A8H7C4V1-F1
#
_cell.length_a   1.000
_cell.length_b   1.000
_cell.length_c   1.000
_cell.angle_alpha   90.00
_cell.angle_beta   90.00
_cell.angle_gamma   90.00
#
_symmetry.space_group_name_H-M   'P 1'
#
loop_
_entity.id
_entity.type
_entity.pdbx_description
1 polymer ?
#
loop_
_entity_poly.entity_id
_entity_poly.type
_entity_poly.pdbx_seq_one_letter_code
_entity_poly.pdbx_strand_id
1 'polypeptide(L)'
;MSAAQIRQYTNIAGLVLLVYDQVITWDKEVNRIWRRSSDWVLKIMFFLARYCALATQIINLVATHPYILEKQVMSCHKWFGFQTSAIGLLLLNLQLILMLRVYALYERSKKVAGFLLCWFLVYTTLLLLIGYDSVPVLKLDSNCIMVESPDSRRTLSFSVLCILDQCILWGLTANKYRDALRCGWSTNPILRIVMRDTSWSFLAICCLFISTVPYSLMVKQVGHIVYCLLCSLVSVLVSSATFAYLAPFLNAGIDV
;
A
#
# COMPACT_ATOMS: atom_id res chain seq x y z
N MET A 1 1.90 2.83 30.52
CA MET A 1 2.31 3.73 29.40
C MET A 1 1.10 4.53 28.98
N SER A 2 1.22 5.85 28.83
CA SER A 2 0.12 6.65 28.29
C SER A 2 -0.02 6.37 26.79
N ALA A 3 -1.23 6.49 26.25
CA ALA A 3 -1.47 6.13 24.86
C ALA A 3 -0.77 7.07 23.86
N ALA A 4 -0.45 8.29 24.28
CA ALA A 4 0.41 9.23 23.54
C ALA A 4 1.84 8.68 23.38
N GLN A 5 2.43 8.09 24.42
CA GLN A 5 3.77 7.49 24.36
C GLN A 5 3.80 6.31 23.37
N ILE A 6 2.79 5.43 23.41
CA ILE A 6 2.68 4.28 22.51
C ILE A 6 2.63 4.75 21.04
N ARG A 7 1.84 5.80 20.75
CA ARG A 7 1.76 6.40 19.42
C ARG A 7 3.12 6.93 18.96
N GLN A 8 3.85 7.64 19.81
CA GLN A 8 5.17 8.18 19.47
C GLN A 8 6.20 7.07 19.17
N TYR A 9 6.32 6.07 20.05
CA TYR A 9 7.23 4.96 19.84
C TYR A 9 6.90 4.19 18.55
N THR A 10 5.62 3.99 18.25
CA THR A 10 5.19 3.30 17.03
C THR A 10 5.50 4.11 15.77
N ASN A 11 5.27 5.43 15.79
CA ASN A 11 5.61 6.30 14.68
C ASN A 11 7.13 6.32 14.43
N ILE A 12 7.95 6.38 15.48
CA ILE A 12 9.41 6.34 15.37
C ILE A 12 9.85 4.98 14.81
N ALA A 13 9.34 3.88 15.35
CA ALA A 13 9.66 2.54 14.88
C ALA A 13 9.28 2.35 13.40
N GLY A 14 8.09 2.81 13.00
CA GLY A 14 7.63 2.79 11.61
C GLY A 14 8.54 3.59 10.68
N LEU A 15 8.94 4.80 11.08
CA LEU A 15 9.86 5.63 10.31
C LEU A 15 11.23 4.96 10.17
N VAL A 16 11.78 4.40 11.25
CA VAL A 16 13.07 3.70 11.24
C VAL A 16 13.02 2.49 10.32
N LEU A 17 11.95 1.69 10.36
CA LEU A 17 11.77 0.55 9.46
C LEU A 17 11.70 0.98 7.99
N LEU A 18 10.99 2.07 7.70
CA LEU A 18 10.84 2.58 6.33
C LEU A 18 12.18 3.14 5.80
N VAL A 19 12.92 3.88 6.62
CA VAL A 19 14.26 4.37 6.27
C VAL A 19 15.23 3.21 6.11
N TYR A 20 15.17 2.22 6.99
CA TYR A 20 16.00 1.02 6.90
C TYR A 20 15.77 0.28 5.58
N ASP A 21 14.51 0.05 5.18
CA ASP A 21 14.16 -0.55 3.88
C ASP A 21 14.71 0.28 2.71
N GLN A 22 14.59 1.61 2.77
CA GLN A 22 15.11 2.51 1.73
C GLN A 22 16.63 2.37 1.57
N VAL A 23 17.37 2.35 2.67
CA VAL A 23 18.83 2.26 2.67
C VAL A 23 19.31 0.92 2.10
N ILE A 24 18.76 -0.21 2.54
CA ILE A 24 19.21 -1.54 2.08
C ILE A 24 18.88 -1.83 0.61
N THR A 25 17.92 -1.09 0.04
CA THR A 25 17.49 -1.25 -1.36
C THR A 25 18.03 -0.17 -2.28
N TRP A 26 18.74 0.83 -1.74
CA TRP A 26 19.24 1.99 -2.48
C TRP A 26 20.11 1.60 -3.67
N ASP A 27 21.05 0.67 -3.50
CA ASP A 27 21.93 0.21 -4.59
C ASP A 27 21.13 -0.39 -5.76
N LYS A 28 20.05 -1.11 -5.45
CA LYS A 28 19.17 -1.69 -6.47
C LYS A 28 18.30 -0.62 -7.12
N GLU A 29 17.86 0.37 -6.35
CA GLU A 29 17.06 1.50 -6.82
C GLU A 29 17.82 2.35 -7.85
N VAL A 30 19.03 2.79 -7.51
CA VAL A 30 19.88 3.62 -8.39
C VAL A 30 20.17 2.89 -9.70
N ASN A 31 20.57 1.62 -9.62
CA ASN A 31 20.97 0.88 -10.81
C ASN A 31 19.79 0.47 -11.69
N ARG A 32 18.65 0.08 -11.13
CA ARG A 32 17.52 -0.47 -11.91
C ARG A 32 16.52 0.59 -12.34
N ILE A 33 16.22 1.55 -11.47
CA ILE A 33 15.13 2.51 -11.70
C ILE A 33 15.69 3.80 -12.27
N TRP A 34 16.65 4.41 -11.58
CA TRP A 34 17.16 5.72 -11.99
C TRP A 34 18.04 5.64 -13.23
N ARG A 35 18.97 4.68 -13.27
CA ARG A 35 19.95 4.56 -14.36
C ARG A 35 19.44 3.80 -15.59
N ARG A 36 18.60 2.78 -15.41
CA ARG A 36 18.28 1.82 -16.49
C ARG A 36 16.83 1.78 -16.94
N SER A 37 15.88 2.23 -16.14
CA SER A 37 14.47 2.28 -16.58
C SER A 37 14.25 3.44 -17.55
N SER A 38 13.68 3.17 -18.72
CA SER A 38 13.20 4.20 -19.64
C SER A 38 11.73 4.60 -19.36
N ASP A 39 11.00 3.80 -18.57
CA ASP A 39 9.58 4.04 -18.31
C ASP A 39 9.39 5.13 -17.25
N TRP A 40 9.09 6.35 -17.72
CA TRP A 40 8.86 7.51 -16.84
C TRP A 40 7.67 7.30 -15.89
N VAL A 41 6.62 6.60 -16.35
CA VAL A 41 5.45 6.27 -15.51
C VAL A 41 5.86 5.42 -14.30
N LEU A 42 6.70 4.40 -14.52
CA LEU A 42 7.17 3.53 -13.45
C LEU A 42 8.05 4.31 -12.45
N LYS A 43 8.88 5.24 -12.93
CA LYS A 43 9.68 6.14 -12.08
C LYS A 43 8.79 6.99 -11.19
N ILE A 44 7.75 7.63 -11.75
CA ILE A 44 6.81 8.44 -10.98
C ILE A 44 6.11 7.57 -9.94
N MET A 45 5.59 6.40 -10.33
CA MET A 45 4.85 5.54 -9.42
C MET A 45 5.72 5.06 -8.26
N PHE A 46 6.96 4.65 -8.55
CA PHE A 46 7.92 4.24 -7.55
C PHE A 46 8.34 5.40 -6.64
N PHE A 47 8.60 6.59 -7.22
CA PHE A 47 8.90 7.79 -6.45
C PHE A 47 7.75 8.16 -5.51
N LEU A 48 6.52 8.13 -6.03
CA LEU A 48 5.33 8.41 -5.24
C LEU A 48 5.20 7.43 -4.06
N ALA A 49 5.36 6.13 -4.29
CA ALA A 49 5.21 5.14 -3.23
C ALA A 49 6.24 5.30 -2.09
N ARG A 50 7.50 5.59 -2.43
CA ARG A 50 8.57 5.70 -1.42
C ARG A 50 8.65 7.06 -0.77
N TYR A 51 8.75 8.11 -1.56
CA TYR A 51 9.01 9.44 -1.04
C TYR A 51 7.76 10.06 -0.45
N CYS A 52 6.55 9.75 -0.96
CA CYS A 52 5.33 10.18 -0.26
C CYS A 52 5.11 9.40 1.04
N ALA A 53 5.36 8.09 1.09
CA ALA A 53 5.25 7.35 2.35
C ALA A 53 6.24 7.83 3.42
N LEU A 54 7.47 8.17 3.00
CA LEU A 54 8.48 8.74 3.90
C LEU A 54 8.06 10.14 4.37
N ALA A 55 7.65 11.01 3.45
CA ALA A 55 7.19 12.36 3.79
C ALA A 55 5.99 12.33 4.73
N THR A 56 4.99 11.48 4.48
CA THR A 56 3.79 11.38 5.33
C THR A 56 4.13 10.84 6.72
N GLN A 57 5.08 9.90 6.84
CA GLN A 57 5.55 9.42 8.14
C GLN A 57 6.34 10.49 8.92
N ILE A 58 7.19 11.27 8.27
CA ILE A 58 7.90 12.39 8.91
C ILE A 58 6.91 13.45 9.38
N ILE A 59 5.98 13.86 8.52
CA ILE A 59 4.92 14.82 8.86
C ILE A 59 4.09 14.29 10.03
N ASN A 60 3.76 13.00 10.03
CA ASN A 60 3.05 12.35 11.12
C ASN A 60 3.84 12.37 12.44
N LEU A 61 5.14 12.11 12.41
CA LEU A 61 5.99 12.17 13.60
C LEU A 61 6.04 13.59 14.19
N VAL A 62 6.26 14.60 13.34
CA VAL A 62 6.38 16.00 13.74
C VAL A 62 5.06 16.53 14.29
N ALA A 63 3.94 16.33 13.59
CA ALA A 63 2.64 16.82 14.01
C ALA A 63 2.09 16.13 15.27
N THR A 64 2.61 14.94 15.59
CA THR A 64 2.26 14.19 16.81
C THR A 64 3.12 14.58 18.01
N HIS A 65 4.14 15.42 17.83
CA HIS A 65 5.07 15.75 18.89
C HIS A 65 4.38 16.59 20.00
N PRO A 66 4.56 16.28 21.30
CA PRO A 66 3.86 16.91 22.41
C PRO A 66 4.04 18.44 22.45
N TYR A 67 5.22 18.94 22.10
CA TYR A 67 5.48 20.39 21.98
C TYR A 67 4.65 21.10 20.90
N ILE A 68 4.25 20.38 19.84
CA ILE A 68 3.45 20.96 18.74
C ILE A 68 1.96 20.78 19.02
N LEU A 69 1.55 19.73 19.75
CA LEU A 69 0.16 19.53 20.17
C LEU A 69 -0.35 20.65 21.10
N GLU A 70 0.52 21.30 21.86
CA GLU A 70 0.17 22.42 22.75
C GLU A 70 -0.27 23.69 21.98
N LYS A 71 0.20 23.85 20.73
CA LYS A 71 -0.31 24.84 19.78
C LYS A 71 -1.10 24.10 18.71
N GLN A 72 -2.41 23.97 18.84
CA GLN A 72 -3.26 23.29 17.87
C GLN A 72 -3.19 23.96 16.47
N VAL A 73 -2.20 23.57 15.65
CA VAL A 73 -1.90 24.20 14.34
C VAL A 73 -2.97 23.86 13.30
N MET A 74 -3.72 22.77 13.49
CA MET A 74 -4.72 22.28 12.54
C MET A 74 -5.87 21.54 13.26
N SER A 75 -7.09 21.64 12.73
CA SER A 75 -8.24 20.87 13.21
C SER A 75 -7.97 19.36 13.05
N CYS A 76 -8.23 18.57 14.10
CA CYS A 76 -7.98 17.12 14.10
C CYS A 76 -8.67 16.37 12.94
N HIS A 77 -9.82 16.86 12.48
CA HIS A 77 -10.54 16.28 11.34
C HIS A 77 -9.75 16.45 10.03
N LYS A 78 -9.15 17.62 9.82
CA LYS A 78 -8.30 17.87 8.63
C LYS A 78 -7.04 17.01 8.67
N TRP A 79 -6.47 16.83 9.86
CA TRP A 79 -5.31 15.95 10.07
C TRP A 79 -5.63 14.48 9.75
N PHE A 80 -6.74 13.96 10.26
CA PHE A 80 -7.18 12.60 9.96
C PHE A 80 -7.54 12.42 8.48
N GLY A 81 -8.14 13.43 7.86
CA GLY A 81 -8.39 13.46 6.41
C GLY A 81 -7.09 13.37 5.61
N PHE A 82 -6.04 14.09 6.02
CA PHE A 82 -4.70 14.01 5.40
C PHE A 82 -4.08 12.62 5.55
N GLN A 83 -4.17 12.00 6.73
CA GLN A 83 -3.68 10.63 6.93
C GLN A 83 -4.43 9.63 6.03
N THR A 84 -5.76 9.73 5.98
CA THR A 84 -6.60 8.84 5.18
C THR A 84 -6.31 8.98 3.69
N SER A 85 -6.17 10.21 3.19
CA SER A 85 -5.86 10.46 1.78
C SER A 85 -4.46 9.98 1.40
N ALA A 86 -3.48 10.13 2.29
CA ALA A 86 -2.12 9.62 2.09
C ALA A 86 -2.11 8.08 1.93
N ILE A 87 -2.79 7.34 2.80
CA ILE A 87 -2.91 5.88 2.66
C ILE A 87 -3.65 5.51 1.38
N GLY A 88 -4.77 6.18 1.10
CA GLY A 88 -5.54 5.93 -0.12
C GLY A 88 -4.68 6.07 -1.37
N LEU A 89 -3.88 7.13 -1.46
CA LEU A 89 -2.95 7.35 -2.56
C LEU A 89 -1.90 6.23 -2.70
N LEU A 90 -1.33 5.78 -1.58
CA LEU A 90 -0.35 4.69 -1.57
C LEU A 90 -0.99 3.35 -2.00
N LEU A 91 -2.19 3.05 -1.53
CA LEU A 91 -2.93 1.84 -1.91
C LEU A 91 -3.30 1.85 -3.40
N LEU A 92 -3.78 2.98 -3.92
CA LEU A 92 -4.09 3.13 -5.35
C LEU A 92 -2.83 2.97 -6.21
N ASN A 93 -1.69 3.50 -5.76
CA ASN A 93 -0.40 3.31 -6.44
C ASN A 93 0.01 1.82 -6.49
N LEU A 94 -0.12 1.11 -5.36
CA LEU A 94 0.13 -0.33 -5.29
C LEU A 94 -0.80 -1.11 -6.21
N GLN A 95 -2.08 -0.77 -6.23
CA GLN A 95 -3.04 -1.44 -7.10
C GLN A 95 -2.70 -1.23 -8.58
N LEU A 96 -2.39 0.00 -8.98
CA LEU A 96 -2.01 0.31 -10.35
C LEU A 96 -0.75 -0.48 -10.79
N ILE A 97 0.27 -0.59 -9.93
CA ILE A 97 1.49 -1.33 -10.31
C ILE A 97 1.25 -2.83 -10.42
N LEU A 98 0.39 -3.40 -9.57
CA LEU A 98 -0.02 -4.80 -9.65
C LEU A 98 -0.87 -5.05 -10.90
N MET A 99 -1.79 -4.14 -11.23
CA MET A 99 -2.60 -4.22 -12.44
C MET A 99 -1.76 -4.13 -13.72
N LEU A 100 -0.78 -3.22 -13.79
CA LEU A 100 0.14 -3.13 -14.92
C LEU A 100 0.90 -4.44 -15.13
N ARG A 101 1.28 -5.12 -14.05
CA ARG A 101 1.88 -6.46 -14.15
C ARG A 101 0.93 -7.50 -14.69
N VAL A 102 -0.28 -7.58 -14.16
CA VAL A 102 -1.29 -8.53 -14.66
C VAL A 102 -1.57 -8.25 -16.13
N TYR A 103 -1.68 -6.98 -16.52
CA TYR A 103 -1.88 -6.60 -17.92
C TYR A 103 -0.73 -7.04 -18.84
N ALA A 104 0.53 -6.86 -18.40
CA ALA A 104 1.69 -7.35 -19.12
C ALA A 104 1.71 -8.89 -19.21
N LEU A 105 1.29 -9.57 -18.14
CA LEU A 105 1.22 -11.03 -18.08
C LEU A 105 0.19 -11.61 -19.05
N TYR A 106 -0.93 -10.92 -19.25
CA TYR A 106 -1.96 -11.29 -20.22
C TYR A 106 -1.67 -10.80 -21.64
N GLU A 107 -0.39 -10.63 -21.99
CA GLU A 107 0.08 -10.26 -23.34
C GLU A 107 -0.66 -9.03 -23.91
N ARG A 108 -0.97 -8.06 -23.04
CA ARG A 108 -1.67 -6.82 -23.39
C ARG A 108 -3.08 -6.99 -23.97
N SER A 109 -3.77 -8.09 -23.64
CA SER A 109 -5.16 -8.32 -24.06
C SER A 109 -6.10 -7.18 -23.66
N LYS A 110 -6.79 -6.56 -24.64
CA LYS A 110 -7.73 -5.46 -24.43
C LYS A 110 -8.91 -5.83 -23.53
N LYS A 111 -9.33 -7.10 -23.55
CA LYS A 111 -10.43 -7.61 -22.70
C LYS A 111 -10.06 -7.53 -21.21
N VAL A 112 -8.85 -7.97 -20.88
CA VAL A 112 -8.33 -7.93 -19.51
C VAL A 112 -8.06 -6.49 -19.07
N ALA A 113 -7.55 -5.65 -19.96
CA ALA A 113 -7.39 -4.22 -19.69
C ALA A 113 -8.72 -3.55 -19.32
N GLY A 114 -9.78 -3.80 -20.09
CA GLY A 114 -11.11 -3.25 -19.81
C GLY A 114 -11.68 -3.72 -18.47
N PHE A 115 -11.55 -5.02 -18.18
CA PHE A 115 -11.96 -5.58 -16.88
C PHE A 115 -11.19 -4.95 -15.71
N LEU A 116 -9.86 -4.90 -15.82
CA LEU A 116 -8.99 -4.31 -14.81
C LEU A 116 -9.29 -2.82 -14.60
N LEU A 117 -9.44 -2.04 -15.67
CA LEU A 117 -9.76 -0.62 -15.58
C LEU A 117 -11.13 -0.38 -14.93
N CYS A 118 -12.15 -1.16 -15.31
CA CYS A 118 -13.46 -1.11 -14.69
C CYS A 118 -13.38 -1.41 -13.18
N TRP A 119 -12.66 -2.49 -12.83
CA TRP A 119 -12.42 -2.86 -11.44
C TRP A 119 -11.73 -1.75 -10.64
N PHE A 120 -10.70 -1.12 -11.21
CA PHE A 120 -9.97 -0.01 -10.57
C PHE A 120 -10.86 1.20 -10.31
N LEU A 121 -11.73 1.57 -11.27
CA LEU A 121 -12.67 2.67 -11.08
C LEU A 121 -13.69 2.35 -9.97
N VAL A 122 -14.22 1.13 -9.93
CA VAL A 122 -15.14 0.68 -8.87
C VAL A 122 -14.43 0.68 -7.52
N TYR A 123 -13.23 0.12 -7.43
CA TYR A 123 -12.45 0.11 -6.19
C TYR A 123 -12.14 1.53 -5.71
N THR A 124 -11.67 2.41 -6.61
CA THR A 124 -11.31 3.79 -6.27
C THR A 124 -12.53 4.57 -5.76
N THR A 125 -13.68 4.43 -6.42
CA THR A 125 -14.91 5.11 -5.99
C THR A 125 -15.37 4.62 -4.63
N LEU A 126 -15.39 3.29 -4.39
CA LEU A 126 -15.73 2.73 -3.09
C LEU A 126 -14.75 3.15 -1.99
N LEU A 127 -13.45 3.17 -2.27
CA LEU A 127 -12.41 3.59 -1.33
C LEU A 127 -12.62 5.05 -0.91
N LEU A 128 -12.87 5.94 -1.87
CA LEU A 128 -13.09 7.36 -1.62
C LEU A 128 -14.40 7.62 -0.85
N LEU A 129 -15.49 6.94 -1.19
CA LEU A 129 -16.77 7.07 -0.49
C LEU A 129 -16.64 6.63 0.98
N ILE A 130 -16.07 5.45 1.22
CA ILE A 130 -15.85 4.94 2.58
C ILE A 130 -14.94 5.90 3.37
N GLY A 131 -13.88 6.42 2.74
CA GLY A 131 -12.98 7.39 3.35
C GLY A 131 -13.69 8.70 3.71
N TYR A 132 -14.44 9.28 2.78
CA TYR A 132 -15.18 10.52 2.98
C TYR A 132 -16.23 10.40 4.08
N ASP A 133 -17.00 9.32 4.09
CA ASP A 133 -18.05 9.07 5.09
C ASP A 133 -17.47 8.76 6.48
N SER A 134 -16.24 8.25 6.55
CA SER A 134 -15.59 7.95 7.82
C SER A 134 -15.11 9.22 8.53
N VAL A 135 -14.45 10.15 7.83
CA VAL A 135 -13.83 11.34 8.42
C VAL A 135 -14.75 12.16 9.35
N PRO A 136 -15.99 12.52 9.00
CA PRO A 136 -16.84 13.39 9.82
C PRO A 136 -17.48 12.67 11.02
N VAL A 137 -17.51 11.34 11.04
CA VAL A 137 -18.17 10.54 12.09
C VAL A 137 -17.20 10.24 13.25
N LEU A 138 -15.90 10.50 13.09
CA LEU A 138 -14.89 10.24 14.12
C LEU A 138 -14.99 11.25 15.27
N LYS A 139 -15.15 10.75 16.50
CA LYS A 139 -14.96 11.55 17.72
C LYS A 139 -13.48 11.56 18.11
N LEU A 140 -12.85 12.72 17.94
CA LEU A 140 -11.44 12.97 18.20
C LEU A 140 -11.27 13.75 19.51
N ASP A 141 -10.34 13.32 20.37
CA ASP A 141 -9.95 14.05 21.58
C ASP A 141 -9.12 15.31 21.23
N SER A 142 -8.87 16.18 22.21
CA SER A 142 -7.98 17.35 22.11
C SER A 142 -6.56 16.98 21.65
N ASN A 143 -6.13 15.74 21.91
CA ASN A 143 -4.84 15.20 21.44
C ASN A 143 -4.89 14.58 20.02
N CYS A 144 -5.99 14.80 19.28
CA CYS A 144 -6.29 14.19 17.98
C CYS A 144 -6.16 12.65 18.00
N ILE A 145 -6.60 12.04 19.10
CA ILE A 145 -6.66 10.59 19.29
C ILE A 145 -8.11 10.14 19.10
N MET A 146 -8.33 9.00 18.45
CA MET A 146 -9.66 8.40 18.32
C MET A 146 -10.17 7.94 19.69
N VAL A 147 -11.25 8.56 20.19
CA VAL A 147 -11.91 8.20 21.47
C VAL A 147 -12.97 7.13 21.24
N GLU A 148 -13.67 7.25 20.12
CA GLU A 148 -14.71 6.32 19.71
C GLU A 148 -14.47 5.93 18.25
N SER A 149 -14.27 4.63 18.01
CA SER A 149 -14.09 4.11 16.66
C SER A 149 -15.37 4.32 15.84
N PRO A 150 -15.28 4.60 14.53
CA PRO A 150 -16.44 4.58 13.65
C PRO A 150 -17.14 3.22 13.76
N ASP A 151 -18.46 3.19 13.53
CA ASP A 151 -19.27 1.96 13.56
C ASP A 151 -18.50 0.78 12.95
N SER A 152 -18.44 -0.35 13.66
CA SER A 152 -17.68 -1.54 13.24
C SER A 152 -17.97 -1.97 11.80
N ARG A 153 -19.16 -1.64 11.29
CA ARG A 153 -19.57 -1.83 9.89
C ARG A 153 -18.64 -1.11 8.90
N ARG A 154 -18.26 0.15 9.12
CA ARG A 154 -17.42 0.92 8.18
C ARG A 154 -15.98 0.37 8.11
N THR A 155 -15.40 0.06 9.27
CA THR A 155 -14.07 -0.57 9.36
C THR A 155 -14.05 -1.95 8.69
N LEU A 156 -15.13 -2.72 8.88
CA LEU A 156 -15.30 -4.02 8.21
C LEU A 156 -15.42 -3.84 6.69
N SER A 157 -16.25 -2.91 6.22
CA SER A 157 -16.42 -2.62 4.78
C SER A 157 -15.10 -2.26 4.11
N PHE A 158 -14.27 -1.40 4.74
CA PHE A 158 -12.95 -1.05 4.23
C PHE A 158 -12.02 -2.27 4.14
N SER A 159 -12.00 -3.09 5.20
CA SER A 159 -11.16 -4.30 5.26
C SER A 159 -11.56 -5.32 4.20
N VAL A 160 -12.86 -5.54 4.02
CA VAL A 160 -13.41 -6.44 2.99
C VAL A 160 -13.07 -5.94 1.59
N LEU A 161 -13.20 -4.64 1.33
CA LEU A 161 -12.85 -4.05 0.03
C LEU A 161 -11.38 -4.27 -0.30
N CYS A 162 -10.47 -4.04 0.64
CA CYS A 162 -9.04 -4.25 0.44
C CYS A 162 -8.68 -5.72 0.21
N ILE A 163 -9.26 -6.64 0.99
CA ILE A 163 -9.05 -8.09 0.81
C ILE A 163 -9.58 -8.55 -0.54
N LEU A 164 -10.77 -8.08 -0.93
CA LEU A 164 -11.41 -8.48 -2.17
C LEU A 164 -10.63 -8.01 -3.39
N ASP A 165 -10.06 -6.80 -3.36
CA ASP A 165 -9.13 -6.35 -4.41
C ASP A 165 -7.90 -7.26 -4.53
N GLN A 166 -7.26 -7.59 -3.41
CA GLN A 166 -6.09 -8.48 -3.41
C GLN A 166 -6.46 -9.90 -3.88
N CYS A 167 -7.64 -10.41 -3.52
CA CYS A 167 -8.17 -11.69 -4.02
C CYS A 167 -8.31 -11.69 -5.54
N ILE A 168 -8.84 -10.61 -6.14
CA ILE A 168 -9.05 -10.51 -7.58
C ILE A 168 -7.70 -10.48 -8.33
N LEU A 169 -6.76 -9.64 -7.88
CA LEU A 169 -5.43 -9.55 -8.49
C LEU A 169 -4.65 -10.87 -8.37
N TRP A 170 -4.70 -11.50 -7.19
CA TRP A 170 -4.10 -12.80 -6.96
C TRP A 170 -4.75 -13.88 -7.81
N GLY A 171 -6.08 -13.91 -7.88
CA GLY A 171 -6.85 -14.88 -8.67
C GLY A 171 -6.56 -14.80 -10.17
N LEU A 172 -6.47 -13.60 -10.74
CA LEU A 172 -6.07 -13.40 -12.14
C LEU A 172 -4.63 -13.87 -12.39
N THR A 173 -3.71 -13.52 -11.49
CA THR A 173 -2.30 -13.95 -11.58
C THR A 173 -2.20 -15.48 -11.50
N ALA A 174 -2.93 -16.10 -10.57
CA ALA A 174 -2.98 -17.54 -10.38
C ALA A 174 -3.63 -18.26 -11.57
N ASN A 175 -4.67 -17.69 -12.18
CA ASN A 175 -5.31 -18.29 -13.35
C ASN A 175 -4.35 -18.35 -14.54
N LYS A 176 -3.72 -17.23 -14.89
CA LYS A 176 -2.70 -17.23 -15.96
C LYS A 176 -1.50 -18.11 -15.62
N TYR A 177 -1.11 -18.20 -14.34
CA TYR A 177 -0.08 -19.14 -13.89
C TYR A 177 -0.47 -20.60 -14.18
N ARG A 178 -1.70 -20.99 -13.84
CA ARG A 178 -2.23 -22.34 -14.11
C ARG A 178 -2.33 -22.63 -15.60
N ASP A 179 -2.76 -21.66 -16.41
CA ASP A 179 -2.84 -21.82 -17.86
C ASP A 179 -1.44 -22.03 -18.47
N ALA A 180 -0.43 -21.26 -18.02
CA ALA A 180 0.95 -21.44 -18.46
C ALA A 180 1.51 -22.82 -18.08
N LEU A 181 1.20 -23.32 -16.89
CA LEU A 181 1.59 -24.68 -16.47
C LEU A 181 0.94 -25.76 -17.36
N ARG A 182 -0.34 -25.59 -17.72
CA ARG A 182 -1.07 -26.53 -18.60
C ARG A 182 -0.49 -26.57 -20.01
N CYS A 183 -0.06 -25.43 -20.54
CA CYS A 183 0.57 -25.34 -21.86
C CYS A 183 2.04 -25.81 -21.88
N GLY A 184 2.56 -26.38 -20.80
CA GLY A 184 3.98 -26.80 -20.71
C GLY A 184 4.96 -25.64 -20.57
N TRP A 185 4.47 -24.41 -20.42
CA TRP A 185 5.27 -23.18 -20.29
C TRP A 185 5.68 -22.91 -18.84
N SER A 186 5.95 -24.00 -18.10
CA SER A 186 6.22 -24.04 -16.65
C SER A 186 7.57 -23.43 -16.27
N THR A 187 8.53 -23.40 -17.20
CA THR A 187 9.93 -23.02 -16.92
C THR A 187 10.20 -21.52 -16.95
N ASN A 188 9.23 -20.66 -17.25
CA ASN A 188 9.46 -19.22 -17.29
C ASN A 188 9.72 -18.66 -15.88
N PRO A 189 10.97 -18.26 -15.55
CA PRO A 189 11.30 -17.81 -14.19
C PRO A 189 10.54 -16.54 -13.80
N ILE A 190 10.18 -15.71 -14.77
CA ILE A 190 9.44 -14.46 -14.59
C ILE A 190 8.06 -14.73 -13.98
N LEU A 191 7.33 -15.70 -14.53
CA LEU A 191 5.97 -16.01 -14.11
C LEU A 191 5.94 -16.53 -12.66
N ARG A 192 6.95 -17.34 -12.28
CA ARG A 192 7.12 -17.83 -10.91
C ARG A 192 7.44 -16.71 -9.92
N ILE A 193 8.32 -15.77 -10.30
CA ILE A 193 8.65 -14.60 -9.49
C ILE A 193 7.40 -13.75 -9.27
N VAL A 194 6.65 -13.45 -10.33
CA VAL A 194 5.42 -12.64 -10.24
C VAL A 194 4.37 -13.31 -9.34
N MET A 195 4.11 -14.61 -9.51
CA MET A 195 3.14 -15.33 -8.69
C MET A 195 3.55 -15.36 -7.22
N ARG A 196 4.83 -15.59 -6.94
CA ARG A 196 5.38 -15.58 -5.58
C ARG A 196 5.20 -14.21 -4.94
N ASP A 197 5.60 -13.15 -5.63
CA ASP A 197 5.59 -11.79 -5.09
C ASP A 197 4.14 -11.30 -4.88
N THR A 198 3.22 -11.58 -5.81
CA THR A 198 1.78 -11.29 -5.62
C THR A 198 1.18 -12.09 -4.47
N SER A 199 1.61 -13.33 -4.24
CA SER A 199 1.15 -14.15 -3.11
C SER A 199 1.64 -13.61 -1.76
N TRP A 200 2.87 -13.09 -1.69
CA TRP A 200 3.37 -12.40 -0.49
C TRP A 200 2.60 -11.12 -0.19
N SER A 201 2.29 -10.32 -1.22
CA SER A 201 1.44 -9.13 -1.08
C SER A 201 0.06 -9.50 -0.54
N PHE A 202 -0.59 -10.48 -1.15
CA PHE A 202 -1.90 -10.99 -0.74
C PHE A 202 -1.88 -11.45 0.73
N LEU A 203 -0.91 -12.29 1.09
CA LEU A 203 -0.78 -12.82 2.45
C LEU A 203 -0.54 -11.71 3.46
N ALA A 204 0.38 -10.78 3.18
CA ALA A 204 0.70 -9.70 4.10
C ALA A 204 -0.50 -8.76 4.34
N ILE A 205 -1.22 -8.40 3.27
CA ILE A 205 -2.40 -7.53 3.37
C ILE A 205 -3.55 -8.25 4.10
N CYS A 206 -3.81 -9.52 3.78
CA CYS A 206 -4.82 -10.30 4.48
C CYS A 206 -4.48 -10.44 5.98
N CYS A 207 -3.24 -10.78 6.33
CA CYS A 207 -2.81 -10.87 7.73
C CYS A 207 -3.00 -9.55 8.47
N LEU A 208 -2.66 -8.41 7.83
CA LEU A 208 -2.83 -7.09 8.43
C LEU A 208 -4.30 -6.76 8.68
N PHE A 209 -5.18 -6.94 7.69
CA PHE A 209 -6.60 -6.62 7.84
C PHE A 209 -7.36 -7.60 8.74
N ILE A 210 -7.08 -8.90 8.65
CA ILE A 210 -7.66 -9.92 9.53
C ILE A 210 -7.26 -9.66 10.99
N SER A 211 -6.03 -9.21 11.24
CA SER A 211 -5.60 -8.82 12.58
C SER A 211 -6.25 -7.50 13.01
N THR A 212 -6.42 -6.53 12.10
CA THR A 212 -6.95 -5.21 12.45
C THR A 212 -8.41 -5.25 12.90
N VAL A 213 -9.24 -6.11 12.31
CA VAL A 213 -10.67 -6.23 12.65
C VAL A 213 -10.93 -6.57 14.13
N PRO A 214 -10.45 -7.69 14.70
CA PRO A 214 -10.67 -8.02 16.11
C PRO A 214 -9.99 -7.02 17.05
N TYR A 215 -8.81 -6.49 16.67
CA TYR A 215 -8.16 -5.45 17.46
C TYR A 215 -8.98 -4.16 17.51
N SER A 216 -9.65 -3.76 16.42
CA SER A 216 -10.53 -2.60 16.41
C SER A 216 -11.79 -2.76 17.26
N LEU A 217 -12.23 -4.00 17.48
CA LEU A 217 -13.38 -4.32 18.35
C LEU A 217 -12.99 -4.32 19.84
N MET A 218 -11.77 -4.73 20.17
CA MET A 218 -11.30 -4.88 21.55
C MET A 218 -10.57 -3.65 22.08
N VAL A 219 -9.83 -2.94 21.22
CA VAL A 219 -8.98 -1.80 21.58
C VAL A 219 -9.36 -0.62 20.69
N LYS A 220 -9.94 0.43 21.26
CA LYS A 220 -10.43 1.60 20.49
C LYS A 220 -9.31 2.44 19.82
N GLN A 221 -8.03 2.11 20.06
CA GLN A 221 -6.88 2.96 19.72
C GLN A 221 -5.84 2.30 18.80
N VAL A 222 -6.28 1.59 17.74
CA VAL A 222 -5.37 0.86 16.83
C VAL A 222 -4.92 1.68 15.61
N GLY A 223 -5.60 2.80 15.30
CA GLY A 223 -5.43 3.49 14.02
C GLY A 223 -4.00 3.94 13.70
N HIS A 224 -3.25 4.41 14.69
CA HIS A 224 -1.86 4.86 14.48
C HIS A 224 -0.90 3.71 14.16
N ILE A 225 -1.12 2.53 14.76
CA ILE A 225 -0.30 1.34 14.52
C ILE A 225 -0.56 0.83 13.10
N VAL A 226 -1.85 0.71 12.74
CA VAL A 226 -2.29 0.27 11.42
C VAL A 226 -1.78 1.21 10.34
N TYR A 227 -1.84 2.53 10.58
CA TYR A 227 -1.33 3.55 9.67
C TYR A 227 0.17 3.34 9.37
N CYS A 228 1.00 3.19 10.41
CA CYS A 228 2.44 3.01 10.25
C CYS A 228 2.80 1.72 9.53
N LEU A 229 2.13 0.63 9.88
CA LEU A 229 2.34 -0.67 9.25
C LEU A 229 1.91 -0.66 7.78
N LEU A 230 0.78 -0.05 7.45
CA LEU A 230 0.30 0.06 6.07
C LEU A 230 1.25 0.89 5.21
N CYS A 231 1.71 2.06 5.67
CA CYS A 231 2.66 2.86 4.90
C CYS A 231 3.96 2.10 4.60
N SER A 232 4.50 1.43 5.62
CA SER A 232 5.75 0.66 5.48
C SER A 232 5.56 -0.53 4.56
N LEU A 233 4.47 -1.30 4.75
CA LEU A 233 4.13 -2.46 3.94
C LEU A 233 3.96 -2.07 2.47
N VAL A 234 3.17 -1.04 2.18
CA VAL A 234 2.90 -0.61 0.81
C VAL A 234 4.19 -0.16 0.11
N SER A 235 5.07 0.58 0.81
CA SER A 235 6.38 0.97 0.26
C SER A 235 7.22 -0.25 -0.13
N VAL A 236 7.32 -1.25 0.76
CA VAL A 236 8.07 -2.50 0.51
C VAL A 236 7.45 -3.28 -0.64
N LEU A 237 6.12 -3.41 -0.67
CA LEU A 237 5.40 -4.13 -1.71
C LEU A 237 5.56 -3.46 -3.08
N VAL A 238 5.45 -2.13 -3.17
CA VAL A 238 5.70 -1.42 -4.45
C VAL A 238 7.14 -1.59 -4.90
N SER A 239 8.09 -1.62 -3.97
CA SER A 239 9.51 -1.76 -4.30
C SER A 239 9.82 -3.16 -4.85
N SER A 240 9.43 -4.21 -4.14
CA SER A 240 9.58 -5.61 -4.59
C SER A 240 8.91 -5.82 -5.94
N ALA A 241 7.71 -5.26 -6.07
CA ALA A 241 6.93 -5.25 -7.27
C ALA A 241 7.71 -4.60 -8.43
N THR A 242 8.11 -3.35 -8.29
CA THR A 242 8.83 -2.60 -9.34
C THR A 242 10.08 -3.34 -9.81
N PHE A 243 10.85 -3.90 -8.88
CA PHE A 243 12.04 -4.68 -9.22
C PHE A 243 11.73 -5.95 -10.01
N ALA A 244 10.64 -6.64 -9.70
CA ALA A 244 10.19 -7.82 -10.44
C ALA A 244 9.70 -7.47 -11.86
N TYR A 245 9.05 -6.31 -12.03
CA TYR A 245 8.62 -5.83 -13.36
C TYR A 245 9.80 -5.52 -14.29
N LEU A 246 10.89 -4.96 -13.75
CA LEU A 246 12.07 -4.59 -14.52
C LEU A 246 13.02 -5.77 -14.83
N ALA A 247 12.91 -6.88 -14.10
CA ALA A 247 13.79 -8.04 -14.27
C ALA A 247 13.84 -8.62 -15.71
N PRO A 248 12.73 -8.75 -16.46
CA PRO A 248 12.73 -9.24 -17.85
C PRO A 248 13.44 -8.28 -18.80
N PHE A 249 13.22 -6.97 -18.65
CA PHE A 249 13.82 -5.94 -19.51
C PHE A 249 15.33 -5.82 -19.29
N LEU A 250 15.83 -6.17 -18.10
CA LEU A 250 17.26 -6.24 -17.81
C LEU A 250 17.93 -7.43 -18.50
N ASN A 251 17.30 -8.60 -18.48
CA ASN A 251 17.83 -9.80 -19.14
C ASN A 251 17.75 -9.73 -20.67
N ALA A 252 16.80 -8.96 -21.22
CA ALA A 252 16.70 -8.69 -22.65
C ALA A 252 17.66 -7.60 -23.15
N GLY A 253 18.42 -6.94 -22.25
CA GLY A 253 19.38 -5.89 -22.56
C GLY A 253 20.85 -6.31 -22.34
N ILE A 254 21.16 -7.57 -22.64
CA ILE A 254 22.49 -7.94 -23.14
C ILE A 254 22.38 -7.70 -24.65
N ASP A 255 23.28 -6.89 -25.20
CA ASP A 255 23.29 -6.28 -26.55
C ASP A 255 22.56 -4.93 -26.67
N VAL A 256 23.14 -3.87 -26.08
CA VAL A 256 23.67 -2.68 -26.79
C VAL A 256 24.81 -2.08 -25.97
#